data_AF-A0A661Y783-F1
#
_entry.id   AF-A0A661Y783-F1
#
_cell.length_a   1.000
_cell.length_b   1.000
_cell.length_c   1.000
_cell.angle_alpha   90.00
_cell.angle_beta   90.00
_cell.angle_gamma   90.00
#
_symmetry.space_group_name_H-M   'P 1'
#
loop_
_entity.id
_entity.type
_entity.pdbx_description
1 polymer ?
#
loop_
_entity_poly.entity_id
_entity_poly.type
_entity_poly.pdbx_seq_one_letter_code
_entity_poly.pdbx_strand_id
1 'polypeptide(L)'
;MLDYSKKDIELKQDYDLAQINIAALMLGDEAKIVEEMNGLGTSKADDRRYDELKIQRRVLYEEVLPYLESAMKTKGDNVELVRTLMNIYSQLGQDDKFKAMKDKLASMEDGGE
;
A
#
# COMPACT_ATOMS: atom_id res chain seq x y z
N MET A 1 2.15 -24.83 28.43
CA MET A 1 2.86 -23.74 27.73
C MET A 1 2.44 -23.55 26.26
N LEU A 2 1.69 -24.46 25.63
CA LEU A 2 1.34 -24.36 24.19
C LEU A 2 0.09 -23.50 23.88
N ASP A 3 -0.73 -23.15 24.86
CA ASP A 3 -1.98 -22.37 24.63
C ASP A 3 -1.75 -20.87 24.44
N TYR A 4 -0.75 -20.28 25.12
CA TYR A 4 -0.46 -18.85 25.00
C TYR A 4 -0.01 -18.48 23.58
N SER A 5 0.80 -19.32 22.95
CA SER A 5 1.30 -19.09 21.59
C SER A 5 0.19 -19.04 20.55
N LYS A 6 -0.85 -19.90 20.65
CA LYS A 6 -1.97 -19.87 19.71
C LYS A 6 -2.79 -18.59 19.84
N LYS A 7 -3.14 -18.22 21.06
CA LYS A 7 -3.89 -16.99 21.34
C LYS A 7 -3.14 -15.72 20.91
N ASP A 8 -1.83 -15.68 21.14
CA ASP A 8 -0.98 -14.56 20.70
C ASP A 8 -0.85 -14.51 19.17
N ILE A 9 -0.82 -15.67 18.49
CA ILE A 9 -0.82 -15.74 17.03
C ILE A 9 -2.17 -15.29 16.46
N GLU A 10 -3.29 -15.72 17.04
CA GLU A 10 -4.64 -15.32 16.64
C GLU A 10 -4.83 -13.80 16.79
N LEU A 11 -4.47 -13.24 17.95
CA LEU A 11 -4.56 -11.80 18.19
C LEU A 11 -3.68 -10.98 17.22
N LYS A 12 -2.49 -11.48 16.89
CA LYS A 12 -1.60 -10.83 15.90
C LYS A 12 -2.19 -10.90 14.50
N GLN A 13 -2.71 -12.05 14.09
CA GLN A 13 -3.35 -12.18 12.78
C GLN A 13 -4.55 -11.26 12.63
N ASP A 14 -5.37 -11.11 13.67
CA ASP A 14 -6.50 -10.17 13.69
C ASP A 14 -6.02 -8.72 13.59
N TYR A 15 -4.92 -8.39 14.28
CA TYR A 15 -4.31 -7.06 14.19
C TYR A 15 -3.79 -6.77 12.78
N ASP A 16 -3.09 -7.71 12.14
CA ASP A 16 -2.52 -7.52 10.80
C ASP A 16 -3.61 -7.40 9.72
N LEU A 17 -4.67 -8.20 9.83
CA LEU A 17 -5.85 -8.08 8.97
C LEU A 17 -6.54 -6.72 9.18
N ALA A 18 -6.61 -6.23 10.42
CA ALA A 18 -7.13 -4.89 10.70
C ALA A 18 -6.27 -3.79 10.07
N GLN A 19 -4.94 -3.91 10.09
CA GLN A 19 -4.03 -2.95 9.43
C GLN A 19 -4.24 -2.93 7.91
N ILE A 20 -4.37 -4.10 7.28
CA ILE A 20 -4.66 -4.21 5.85
C ILE A 20 -6.03 -3.59 5.52
N ASN A 21 -7.05 -3.85 6.34
CA ASN A 21 -8.39 -3.27 6.14
C ASN A 21 -8.39 -1.75 6.30
N ILE A 22 -7.68 -1.20 7.30
CA ILE A 22 -7.53 0.25 7.46
C ILE A 22 -6.85 0.85 6.24
N ALA A 23 -5.74 0.25 5.79
CA ALA A 23 -5.05 0.68 4.58
C ALA A 23 -5.95 0.63 3.35
N ALA A 24 -6.74 -0.42 3.16
CA ALA A 24 -7.69 -0.54 2.05
C ALA A 24 -8.79 0.53 2.09
N LEU A 25 -9.31 0.87 3.27
CA LEU A 25 -10.30 1.93 3.44
C LEU A 25 -9.72 3.30 3.06
N MET A 26 -8.50 3.60 3.51
CA MET A 26 -7.80 4.84 3.19
C MET A 26 -7.46 4.91 1.69
N LEU A 27 -7.00 3.81 1.09
CA LEU A 27 -6.76 3.72 -0.36
C LEU A 27 -8.05 3.84 -1.18
N GLY A 28 -9.22 3.62 -0.59
CA GLY A 28 -10.51 3.88 -1.25
C GLY A 28 -10.69 5.34 -1.69
N ASP A 29 -10.07 6.30 -0.99
CA ASP A 29 -10.09 7.71 -1.37
C ASP A 29 -9.16 8.03 -2.55
N GLU A 30 -8.19 7.16 -2.86
CA GLU A 30 -7.33 7.32 -4.03
C GLU A 30 -8.14 7.36 -5.33
N ALA A 31 -9.18 6.52 -5.44
CA ALA A 31 -10.02 6.44 -6.63
C ALA A 31 -10.66 7.80 -6.97
N LYS A 32 -11.12 8.55 -5.95
CA LYS A 32 -11.71 9.89 -6.15
C LYS A 32 -10.67 10.89 -6.63
N ILE A 33 -9.45 10.84 -6.08
CA ILE A 33 -8.35 11.71 -6.49
C ILE A 33 -8.00 11.45 -7.96
N VAL A 34 -7.86 10.17 -8.33
CA VAL A 34 -7.51 9.77 -9.72
C VAL A 34 -8.63 10.12 -10.70
N GLU A 35 -9.89 9.91 -10.33
CA GLU A 35 -11.04 10.31 -11.15
C GLU A 35 -11.04 11.81 -11.42
N GLU A 36 -10.80 12.62 -10.38
CA GLU A 36 -10.70 14.07 -10.54
C GLU A 36 -9.52 14.45 -11.43
N MET A 37 -8.33 13.86 -11.21
CA MET A 37 -7.14 14.11 -12.04
C MET A 37 -7.39 13.82 -13.54
N ASN A 38 -8.08 12.72 -13.84
CA ASN A 38 -8.39 12.32 -15.21
C ASN A 38 -9.46 13.20 -15.87
N GLY A 39 -10.27 13.89 -15.08
CA GLY A 39 -11.30 14.82 -15.55
C GLY A 39 -10.79 16.24 -15.85
N LEU A 40 -9.54 16.54 -15.52
CA LEU A 40 -8.95 17.87 -15.72
C LEU A 40 -8.65 18.19 -17.19
N GLY A 41 -8.83 19.47 -17.55
CA GLY A 41 -8.47 20.01 -18.86
C GLY A 41 -7.00 20.42 -18.95
N THR A 42 -6.70 21.38 -19.82
CA THR A 42 -5.33 21.88 -20.07
C THR A 42 -5.16 23.36 -19.69
N SER A 43 -6.06 23.90 -18.86
CA SER A 43 -5.95 25.28 -18.40
C SER A 43 -4.93 25.42 -17.28
N LYS A 44 -4.42 26.64 -17.05
CA LYS A 44 -3.54 26.93 -15.91
C LYS A 44 -4.19 26.64 -14.55
N ALA A 45 -5.52 26.64 -14.47
CA ALA A 45 -6.23 26.28 -13.25
C ALA A 45 -6.24 24.76 -13.06
N ASP A 46 -6.44 24.02 -14.15
CA ASP A 46 -6.37 22.56 -14.18
C ASP A 46 -4.97 22.07 -13.81
N ASP A 47 -3.91 22.69 -14.36
CA ASP A 47 -2.52 22.36 -14.02
C ASP A 47 -2.26 22.49 -12.50
N ARG A 48 -2.70 23.61 -11.90
CA ARG A 48 -2.58 23.82 -10.44
C ARG A 48 -3.36 22.78 -9.65
N ARG A 49 -4.57 22.45 -10.10
CA ARG A 49 -5.40 21.45 -9.43
C ARG A 49 -4.77 20.06 -9.52
N TYR A 50 -4.17 19.72 -10.65
CA TYR A 50 -3.43 18.47 -10.84
C TYR A 50 -2.26 18.36 -9.86
N ASP A 51 -1.49 19.43 -9.68
CA ASP A 51 -0.39 19.47 -8.71
C ASP A 51 -0.88 19.30 -7.26
N GLU A 52 -1.99 19.94 -6.89
CA GLU A 52 -2.61 19.75 -5.57
C GLU A 52 -3.07 18.30 -5.34
N LEU A 53 -3.73 17.69 -6.33
CA LEU A 53 -4.19 16.30 -6.27
C LEU A 53 -3.03 15.33 -6.17
N LYS A 54 -1.93 15.60 -6.88
CA LYS A 54 -0.68 14.82 -6.76
C LYS A 54 -0.11 14.86 -5.35
N ILE A 55 -0.14 16.02 -4.69
CA ILE A 55 0.28 16.16 -3.29
C ILE A 55 -0.65 15.37 -2.37
N GLN A 56 -1.97 15.51 -2.54
CA GLN A 56 -2.96 14.78 -1.73
C GLN A 56 -2.77 13.26 -1.83
N ARG A 57 -2.61 12.75 -3.06
CA ARG A 57 -2.34 11.32 -3.31
C ARG A 57 -1.05 10.85 -2.65
N ARG A 58 0.01 11.67 -2.70
CA ARG A 58 1.28 11.37 -2.03
C ARG A 58 1.11 11.30 -0.51
N VAL A 59 0.40 12.26 0.10
CA VAL A 59 0.13 12.27 1.54
C VAL A 59 -0.66 11.03 1.94
N LEU A 60 -1.70 10.69 1.20
CA LEU A 60 -2.50 9.48 1.44
C LEU A 60 -1.62 8.22 1.46
N TYR A 61 -0.70 8.08 0.51
CA TYR A 61 0.26 6.98 0.51
C TYR A 61 1.20 6.99 1.71
N GLU A 62 1.72 8.16 2.10
CA GLU A 62 2.57 8.30 3.29
C GLU A 62 1.82 7.94 4.58
N GLU A 63 0.51 8.22 4.66
CA GLU A 63 -0.34 7.84 5.80
C GLU A 63 -0.67 6.34 5.84
N VAL A 64 -0.85 5.72 4.67
CA VAL A 64 -1.16 4.28 4.55
C VAL A 64 0.08 3.41 4.82
N LEU A 65 1.26 3.90 4.48
CA LEU A 65 2.51 3.13 4.49
C LEU A 65 2.82 2.42 5.82
N PRO A 66 2.69 3.07 7.01
CA PRO A 66 3.01 2.42 8.28
C PRO A 66 2.14 1.19 8.57
N TYR A 67 0.87 1.22 8.15
CA TYR A 67 -0.07 0.11 8.35
C TYR A 67 0.33 -1.11 7.49
N LEU A 68 0.65 -0.86 6.22
CA LEU A 68 1.09 -1.91 5.30
C LEU A 68 2.48 -2.46 5.65
N GLU A 69 3.43 -1.60 6.01
CA GLU A 69 4.77 -2.01 6.47
C GLU A 69 4.68 -2.84 7.77
N SER A 70 3.75 -2.50 8.67
CA SER A 70 3.48 -3.30 9.87
C SER A 70 2.94 -4.68 9.50
N ALA A 71 1.92 -4.75 8.65
CA ALA A 71 1.34 -6.01 8.20
C ALA A 71 2.35 -6.90 7.45
N MET A 72 3.31 -6.31 6.73
CA MET A 72 4.33 -7.06 5.98
C MET A 72 5.21 -7.93 6.90
N LYS A 73 5.41 -7.52 8.16
CA LYS A 73 6.26 -8.24 9.11
C LYS A 73 5.78 -9.67 9.39
N THR A 74 4.49 -9.93 9.20
CA THR A 74 3.83 -11.20 9.53
C THR A 74 3.11 -11.81 8.32
N LYS A 75 2.56 -10.98 7.42
CA LYS A 75 1.86 -11.38 6.19
C LYS A 75 2.76 -11.23 4.96
N GLY A 76 4.05 -11.50 5.12
CA GLY A 76 5.02 -11.29 4.06
C GLY A 76 4.93 -12.26 2.88
N ASP A 77 4.11 -13.29 3.00
CA ASP A 77 3.71 -14.22 1.95
C ASP A 77 2.46 -13.77 1.18
N ASN A 78 1.81 -12.67 1.59
CA ASN A 78 0.67 -12.10 0.90
C ASN A 78 1.12 -11.30 -0.33
N VAL A 79 0.95 -11.92 -1.51
CA VAL A 79 1.28 -11.35 -2.83
C VAL A 79 0.63 -9.98 -3.06
N GLU A 80 -0.63 -9.80 -2.64
CA GLU A 80 -1.36 -8.55 -2.85
C GLU A 80 -0.84 -7.41 -1.97
N LEU A 81 -0.48 -7.72 -0.72
CA LEU A 81 0.20 -6.76 0.16
C LEU A 81 1.56 -6.32 -0.41
N VAL A 82 2.37 -7.27 -0.91
CA VAL A 82 3.67 -6.98 -1.53
C VAL A 82 3.49 -6.13 -2.78
N ARG A 83 2.51 -6.46 -3.64
CA ARG A 83 2.20 -5.69 -4.85
C ARG A 83 1.73 -4.27 -4.54
N THR A 84 0.91 -4.11 -3.50
CA THR A 84 0.43 -2.79 -3.07
C THR A 84 1.57 -1.93 -2.54
N LEU A 85 2.42 -2.47 -1.67
CA LEU A 85 3.62 -1.78 -1.17
C LEU A 85 4.57 -1.41 -2.32
N MET A 86 4.79 -2.32 -3.27
CA MET A 86 5.60 -2.04 -4.47
C MET A 86 5.07 -0.81 -5.22
N ASN A 87 3.77 -0.76 -5.53
CA ASN A 87 3.17 0.36 -6.25
C ASN A 87 3.28 1.67 -5.46
N ILE A 88 3.00 1.65 -4.16
CA ILE A 88 3.10 2.84 -3.29
C ILE A 88 4.55 3.35 -3.26
N TYR A 89 5.55 2.48 -3.08
CA TYR A 89 6.94 2.90 -3.09
C TYR A 89 7.36 3.53 -4.42
N SER A 90 6.87 3.02 -5.55
CA SER A 90 7.11 3.64 -6.85
C SER A 90 6.52 5.06 -6.93
N GLN A 91 5.29 5.25 -6.45
CA GLN A 91 4.64 6.57 -6.47
C GLN A 91 5.29 7.58 -5.51
N LEU A 92 5.88 7.10 -4.41
CA LEU A 92 6.62 7.93 -3.46
C LEU A 92 8.08 8.17 -3.87
N GLY A 93 8.57 7.53 -4.94
CA GLY A 93 9.98 7.60 -5.35
C GLY A 93 10.93 6.90 -4.38
N GLN A 94 10.45 5.89 -3.65
CA GLN A 94 11.26 5.06 -2.74
C GLN A 94 11.87 3.87 -3.50
N ASP A 95 12.78 4.16 -4.44
CA ASP A 95 13.28 3.22 -5.45
C ASP A 95 13.89 1.94 -4.85
N ASP A 96 14.66 2.06 -3.77
CA ASP A 96 15.26 0.91 -3.08
C ASP A 96 14.19 -0.06 -2.54
N LYS A 97 13.15 0.49 -1.91
CA LYS A 97 12.05 -0.30 -1.36
C LYS A 97 11.16 -0.86 -2.45
N PHE A 98 10.92 -0.08 -3.52
CA PHE A 98 10.23 -0.56 -4.72
C PHE A 98 10.94 -1.78 -5.30
N LYS A 99 12.26 -1.70 -5.51
CA LYS A 99 13.06 -2.80 -6.03
C LYS A 99 13.00 -4.03 -5.13
N ALA A 100 13.13 -3.84 -3.81
CA ALA A 100 13.01 -4.93 -2.85
C ALA A 100 11.64 -5.64 -2.92
N MET A 101 10.54 -4.89 -3.06
CA MET A 101 9.21 -5.48 -3.20
C MET A 101 9.01 -6.16 -4.56
N LYS A 102 9.58 -5.58 -5.64
CA LYS A 102 9.55 -6.17 -6.98
C LYS A 102 10.27 -7.51 -7.03
N ASP A 103 11.49 -7.59 -6.49
CA ASP A 103 12.29 -8.81 -6.45
C ASP A 103 11.59 -9.89 -5.61
N LYS A 104 11.00 -9.48 -4.48
CA LYS A 104 10.18 -10.36 -3.65
C LYS A 104 8.95 -10.88 -4.40
N LEU A 105 8.20 -10.01 -5.08
CA LEU A 105 7.02 -10.39 -5.85
C LEU A 105 7.37 -11.39 -6.96
N ALA A 106 8.45 -11.13 -7.70
CA ALA A 106 8.94 -12.05 -8.73
C ALA A 106 9.28 -13.43 -8.15
N SER A 107 9.95 -13.48 -7.00
CA SER A 107 10.28 -14.75 -6.32
C SER A 107 9.03 -15.53 -5.88
N MET A 108 7.94 -14.83 -5.56
CA MET A 108 6.68 -15.45 -5.12
C MET A 108 5.85 -15.97 -6.30
N GLU A 109 5.94 -15.32 -7.47
CA GLU A 109 5.25 -15.73 -8.70
C GLU A 109 6.00 -16.85 -9.44
N ASP A 110 7.33 -16.88 -9.37
CA ASP A 110 8.20 -17.90 -9.99
C ASP A 110 8.23 -19.22 -9.19
N GLY A 111 8.05 -19.16 -7.86
CA GLY A 111 7.96 -20.35 -6.99
C GLY A 111 6.62 -21.10 -7.03
N GLY A 112 5.74 -20.74 -7.97
CA GLY A 112 4.42 -21.35 -8.16
C GLY A 112 4.37 -22.51 -9.17
N GLU A 113 5.52 -22.94 -9.71
CA GLU A 113 5.66 -24.06 -10.67
C GLU A 113 6.07 -25.38 -10.01
#